data_AF-A0A349YHT6-F1
#
_entry.id   AF-A0A349YHT6-F1
#
_cell.length_a   1.000
_cell.length_b   1.000
_cell.length_c   1.000
_cell.angle_alpha   90.00
_cell.angle_beta   90.00
_cell.angle_gamma   90.00
#
_symmetry.space_group_name_H-M   'P 1'
#
loop_
_entity.id
_entity.type
_entity.pdbx_description
1 polymer ?
#
loop_
_entity_poly.entity_id
_entity_poly.type
_entity_poly.pdbx_seq_one_letter_code
_entity_poly.pdbx_strand_id
1 'polypeptide(L)' 'MKQKFITTQDIPTAILLSKQGYQQVQNTNGIYVFLNTEKLRFSNDIDITKIQYSNMLTF' A
#
# COMPACT_ATOMS: atom_id res chain seq x y z
N MET A 1 -17.81 -0.06 -0.86
CA MET A 1 -16.96 -1.24 -0.59
C MET A 1 -15.55 -0.74 -0.29
N LYS A 2 -15.06 -0.85 0.95
CA LYS A 2 -13.70 -0.40 1.32
C LYS A 2 -12.71 -1.43 0.76
N GLN A 3 -11.82 -1.01 -0.15
CA GLN A 3 -10.77 -1.86 -0.69
C GLN A 3 -9.86 -2.34 0.45
N LYS A 4 -9.58 -3.63 0.55
CA LYS A 4 -8.83 -4.23 1.67
C LYS A 4 -7.32 -4.06 1.58
N PHE A 5 -6.79 -3.80 0.39
CA PHE A 5 -5.36 -3.77 0.12
C PHE A 5 -4.95 -2.51 -0.63
N ILE A 6 -3.73 -2.08 -0.33
CA ILE A 6 -2.95 -1.08 -1.05
C ILE A 6 -1.83 -1.83 -1.78
N THR A 7 -1.69 -1.60 -3.08
CA THR A 7 -0.60 -2.15 -3.87
C THR A 7 0.23 -1.03 -4.48
N THR A 8 1.54 -1.22 -4.54
CA THR A 8 2.46 -0.31 -5.24
C THR A 8 3.65 -1.09 -5.78
N GLN A 9 4.22 -0.63 -6.89
CA GLN A 9 5.51 -1.09 -7.40
C GLN A 9 6.63 -0.06 -7.14
N ASP A 10 6.27 1.08 -6.56
CA ASP A 10 7.20 2.16 -6.27
C ASP A 10 7.88 1.92 -4.91
N ILE A 11 9.20 1.73 -4.94
CA ILE A 11 10.00 1.41 -3.75
C ILE A 11 9.93 2.54 -2.70
N PRO A 12 10.11 3.84 -3.06
CA PRO A 12 9.94 4.94 -2.11
C PRO A 12 8.58 4.93 -1.40
N THR A 13 7.49 4.72 -2.16
CA THR A 13 6.13 4.62 -1.63
C THR A 13 5.98 3.45 -0.67
N ALA A 14 6.52 2.26 -1.01
CA ALA A 14 6.49 1.09 -0.12
C ALA A 14 7.24 1.32 1.20
N ILE A 15 8.40 1.98 1.15
CA ILE A 15 9.17 2.36 2.34
C ILE A 15 8.36 3.31 3.22
N LEU A 16 7.69 4.30 2.63
CA LEU A 16 6.90 5.28 3.36
C LEU A 16 5.68 4.64 4.03
N LEU A 17 4.95 3.76 3.32
CA LEU A 17 3.84 2.99 3.89
C LEU A 17 4.30 2.14 5.09
N SER A 18 5.46 1.48 4.97
CA SER A 18 6.05 0.71 6.07
C SER A 18 6.39 1.59 7.28
N LYS A 19 7.00 2.76 7.06
CA LYS A 19 7.32 3.74 8.12
C LYS A 19 6.08 4.30 8.81
N GLN A 20 4.97 4.44 8.09
CA GLN A 20 3.69 4.88 8.65
C GLN A 20 2.94 3.78 9.40
N GLY A 21 3.46 2.55 9.41
CA GLY A 21 2.90 1.43 10.16
C GLY A 21 1.84 0.63 9.40
N TYR A 22 1.75 0.80 8.08
CA TYR A 22 0.93 -0.10 7.28
C TYR A 22 1.55 -1.51 7.30
N GLN A 23 0.73 -2.51 7.63
CA GLN A 23 1.18 -3.89 7.62
C GLN A 23 1.35 -4.38 6.19
N GLN A 24 2.60 -4.65 5.80
CA GLN A 24 2.89 -5.34 4.57
C GLN A 24 2.51 -6.82 4.70
N VAL A 25 1.75 -7.33 3.73
CA VAL A 25 1.32 -8.74 3.69
C VAL A 25 2.02 -9.52 2.60
N GLN A 26 2.63 -8.85 1.62
CA GLN A 26 3.36 -9.50 0.54
C GLN A 26 4.40 -8.54 -0.09
N ASN A 27 5.47 -9.13 -0.62
CA ASN A 27 6.33 -8.54 -1.63
C ASN A 27 6.80 -9.64 -2.57
N THR A 28 6.28 -9.63 -3.79
CA THR A 28 6.61 -10.60 -4.83
C THR A 28 6.83 -9.86 -6.14
N ASN A 29 7.94 -10.15 -6.83
CA ASN A 29 8.28 -9.55 -8.13
C ASN A 29 8.24 -8.01 -8.16
N GLY A 30 8.57 -7.35 -7.04
CA GLY A 30 8.55 -5.89 -6.92
C GLY A 30 7.15 -5.29 -6.74
N ILE A 31 6.12 -6.10 -6.52
CA ILE A 31 4.78 -5.65 -6.12
C ILE A 31 4.67 -5.76 -4.61
N TYR A 32 4.51 -4.61 -3.96
CA TYR A 32 4.33 -4.50 -2.51
C TYR A 32 2.85 -4.40 -2.19
N VAL A 33 2.37 -5.23 -1.26
CA VAL A 33 0.96 -5.28 -0.85
C VAL A 33 0.85 -5.00 0.64
N PHE A 34 0.00 -4.04 0.99
CA PHE A 34 -0.26 -3.61 2.37
C PHE A 34 -1.74 -3.73 2.71
N LEU A 35 -2.06 -3.95 3.99
CA LEU A 35 -3.44 -3.83 4.48
C LEU A 35 -3.90 -2.38 4.40
N ASN A 36 -5.04 -2.15 3.75
CA ASN A 36 -5.70 -0.84 3.77
C ASN A 36 -6.46 -0.69 5.09
N THR A 37 -5.79 -0.15 6.10
CA THR A 37 -6.45 0.20 7.36
C THR A 37 -7.28 1.47 7.15
N GLU A 38 -8.52 1.50 7.64
CA GLU A 38 -9.47 2.60 7.41
C GLU A 38 -8.96 3.98 7.85
N LYS A 39 -7.91 4.03 8.68
CA LYS A 39 -7.14 5.24 8.95
C LYS A 39 -6.10 5.43 7.85
N LEU A 40 -6.54 5.96 6.72
CA LEU A 40 -5.62 6.50 5.71
C LEU A 40 -4.95 7.74 6.30
N ARG A 41 -3.82 7.55 6.97
CA ARG A 41 -2.93 8.64 7.40
C ARG A 41 -2.05 9.04 6.22
N PHE A 42 -2.64 9.63 5.19
CA PHE A 42 -1.82 10.29 4.18
C PHE A 42 -1.24 11.53 4.83
N SER A 43 0.01 11.46 5.28
CA SER A 43 0.85 12.66 5.27
C SER A 43 0.95 13.12 3.82
N ASN A 44 1.17 14.42 3.59
CA ASN A 44 1.37 14.99 2.25
C ASN A 44 2.54 14.36 1.46
N ASP A 45 3.22 13.36 2.03
CA ASP A 45 4.42 12.71 1.52
C ASP A 45 4.13 11.46 0.69
N ILE A 46 2.92 10.88 0.76
CA ILE A 46 2.55 9.72 -0.08
C ILE A 46 1.93 10.22 -1.38
N ASP A 47 2.58 9.93 -2.50
CA ASP A 47 2.00 10.11 -3.83
C ASP A 47 0.94 9.03 -4.09
N ILE A 48 -0.33 9.39 -3.91
CA ILE A 48 -1.48 8.50 -4.11
C ILE A 48 -1.58 7.98 -5.55
N THR A 49 -0.96 8.64 -6.53
CA THR A 49 -0.98 8.17 -7.93
C THR A 49 -0.13 6.92 -8.14
N LYS A 50 0.77 6.62 -7.18
CA LYS A 50 1.62 5.43 -7.16
C LYS A 50 0.99 4.25 -6.42
N ILE A 51 -0.24 4.40 -5.96
CA ILE A 51 -0.98 3.40 -5.19
C ILE A 51 -2.19 2.93 -5.99
N GLN A 52 -2.42 1.63 -5.96
CA GLN A 52 -3.67 1.02 -6.40
C GLN A 52 -4.37 0.38 -5.21
N TYR A 53 -5.70 0.35 -5.26
CA TYR A 53 -6.51 -0.25 -4.21
C TYR A 53 -7.22 -1.48 -4.74
N SER A 54 -7.20 -2.57 -3.97
CA SER A 54 -7.78 -3.85 -4.36
C SER A 54 -8.51 -4.52 -3.19
N ASN A 55 -9.51 -5.34 -3.50
CA ASN A 55 -10.10 -6.29 -2.55
C ASN A 55 -9.50 -7.70 -2.68
N MET A 56 -8.68 -7.91 -3.70
CA MET A 56 -8.09 -9.18 -4.07
C MET A 56 -6.59 -9.14 -3.76
N LEU A 57 -6.10 -10.14 -3.04
CA LEU A 57 -4.68 -10.49 -3.06
C LEU A 57 -4.40 -11.08 -4.44
N THR A 58 -3.90 -10.26 -5.34
CA THR A 58 -3.38 -10.71 -6.64
C THR A 58 -1.93 -11.13 -6.45
N PHE A 59 -1.62 -12.36 -6.86
CA PHE A 59 -0.33 -13.03 -6.73
C PHE A 59 0.59 -12.73 -7.91
#